data_AF-A0A7C3KW76-F1
#
_entry.id   AF-A0A7C3KW76-F1
#
_cell.length_a   1.000
_cell.length_b   1.000
_cell.length_c   1.000
_cell.angle_alpha   90.00
_cell.angle_beta   90.00
_cell.angle_gamma   90.00
#
_symmetry.space_group_name_H-M   'P 1'
#
loop_
_entity.id
_entity.type
_entity.pdbx_description
1 polymer ?
#
loop_
_entity_poly.entity_id
_entity_poly.type
_entity_poly.pdbx_seq_one_letter_code
_entity_poly.pdbx_strand_id
1 'polypeptide(L)'
;MMPLTAITWERTGEWAAALCVIAVLTLLWRENLLYRAAEHLLLGLATGFLVTVTWFEFLRPKWWEPLAQSWTAGDGGGVFVGLLALTLGLCWYGVYHKKTEWLMRLVLGVVIGASAGQALRNQFTQQMPVLASTFRSPIVIREGGVHAGQSLENVIFLVAVATVLLYFFFTFKQDSPRWRLIRSVGRFWLMVGFGAYFGNTIMTRLAVFIERVWFVVNDFFLGFTR
;
A
#
# COMPACT_ATOMS: atom_id res chain seq x y z
N MET A 1 -19.16 -36.17 -23.92
CA MET A 1 -18.18 -36.09 -25.03
C MET A 1 -18.25 -34.68 -25.61
N MET A 2 -17.47 -33.74 -25.08
CA MET A 2 -17.35 -32.41 -25.66
C MET A 2 -16.36 -32.44 -26.83
N PRO A 3 -16.59 -31.66 -27.90
CA PRO A 3 -15.77 -31.69 -29.10
C PRO A 3 -14.36 -31.14 -28.78
N LEU A 4 -13.34 -31.90 -29.18
CA LEU A 4 -11.90 -31.62 -29.01
C LEU A 4 -11.38 -30.43 -29.87
N THR A 5 -12.24 -29.48 -30.25
CA THR A 5 -11.93 -28.44 -31.25
C THR A 5 -11.92 -27.01 -30.70
N ALA A 6 -12.17 -26.82 -29.41
CA ALA A 6 -12.06 -25.51 -28.76
C ALA A 6 -10.83 -25.49 -27.86
N ILE A 7 -9.64 -25.49 -28.46
CA ILE A 7 -8.45 -24.90 -27.81
C ILE A 7 -8.74 -23.39 -27.79
N THR A 8 -9.55 -22.96 -26.82
CA THR A 8 -9.92 -21.57 -26.64
C THR A 8 -8.71 -20.81 -26.09
N TRP A 9 -8.57 -19.55 -26.50
CA TRP A 9 -7.54 -18.62 -26.01
C TRP A 9 -7.50 -18.55 -24.45
N GLU A 10 -8.65 -18.78 -23.83
CA GLU A 10 -8.84 -18.88 -22.38
C GLU A 10 -8.04 -20.04 -21.77
N ARG A 11 -8.14 -21.24 -22.35
CA ARG A 11 -7.41 -22.42 -21.86
C ARG A 11 -5.91 -22.21 -21.92
N THR A 12 -5.38 -21.63 -23.00
CA THR A 12 -3.93 -21.33 -23.09
C THR A 12 -3.46 -20.37 -21.99
N GLY A 13 -4.31 -19.41 -21.59
CA GLY A 13 -4.03 -18.49 -20.48
C GLY A 13 -4.01 -19.19 -19.12
N GLU A 14 -4.95 -20.10 -18.87
CA GLU A 14 -5.02 -20.89 -17.63
C GLU A 14 -3.77 -21.78 -17.45
N TRP A 15 -3.32 -22.44 -18.52
CA TRP A 15 -2.09 -23.25 -18.51
C TRP A 15 -0.85 -22.40 -18.25
N ALA A 16 -0.74 -21.23 -18.88
CA ALA A 16 0.36 -20.31 -18.64
C ALA A 16 0.36 -19.80 -17.19
N ALA A 17 -0.81 -19.44 -16.66
CA ALA A 17 -0.97 -18.99 -15.28
C ALA A 17 -0.61 -20.09 -14.27
N ALA A 18 -1.07 -21.33 -14.48
CA ALA A 18 -0.73 -22.46 -13.62
C ALA A 18 0.78 -22.74 -13.62
N LEU A 19 1.42 -22.70 -14.80
CA LEU A 19 2.87 -22.87 -14.91
C LEU A 19 3.62 -21.76 -14.18
N CYS A 20 3.20 -20.50 -14.31
CA CYS A 20 3.78 -19.38 -13.58
C CYS A 20 3.62 -19.54 -12.06
N VAL A 21 2.45 -19.96 -11.58
CA VAL A 21 2.22 -20.20 -10.14
C VAL A 21 3.14 -21.31 -9.63
N ILE A 22 3.25 -22.43 -10.34
CA ILE A 22 4.14 -23.54 -9.96
C ILE A 22 5.62 -23.09 -9.98
N ALA A 23 6.02 -22.32 -11.00
CA ALA A 23 7.37 -21.80 -11.11
C ALA A 23 7.72 -20.86 -9.93
N VAL A 24 6.78 -20.03 -9.47
CA VAL A 24 6.96 -19.19 -8.28
C VAL A 24 6.96 -20.03 -7.00
N LEU A 25 6.06 -21.01 -6.87
CA LEU A 25 6.01 -21.91 -5.70
C LEU A 25 7.26 -22.78 -5.54
N THR A 26 8.02 -22.99 -6.61
CA THR A 26 9.33 -23.69 -6.57
C THR A 26 10.32 -23.00 -5.63
N LEU A 27 10.16 -21.69 -5.36
CA LEU A 27 10.93 -20.95 -4.35
C LEU A 27 10.88 -21.61 -2.97
N LEU A 28 9.75 -22.23 -2.61
CA LEU A 28 9.55 -22.88 -1.32
C LEU A 28 10.56 -24.02 -1.09
N TRP A 29 11.07 -24.62 -2.17
CA TRP A 29 12.06 -25.68 -2.12
C TRP A 29 13.49 -25.14 -2.25
N ARG A 30 13.76 -24.31 -3.28
CA ARG A 30 15.06 -23.67 -3.55
C ARG A 30 14.98 -22.71 -4.74
N GLU A 31 15.96 -21.82 -4.86
CA GLU A 31 16.15 -20.93 -6.01
C GLU A 31 16.62 -21.69 -7.28
N ASN A 32 15.67 -22.27 -7.99
CA ASN A 32 15.90 -23.00 -9.24
C ASN A 32 15.85 -22.08 -10.48
N LEU A 33 16.36 -22.56 -11.63
CA LEU A 33 16.33 -21.82 -12.90
C LEU A 33 14.90 -21.40 -13.30
N LEU A 34 13.92 -22.28 -13.07
CA LEU A 34 12.50 -22.01 -13.35
C LEU A 34 11.96 -20.83 -12.53
N TYR A 35 12.33 -20.76 -11.24
CA TYR A 35 11.93 -19.64 -10.39
C TYR A 35 12.54 -18.32 -10.89
N ARG A 36 13.84 -18.29 -11.21
CA ARG A 36 14.52 -17.09 -11.72
C ARG A 36 13.93 -16.61 -13.04
N ALA A 37 13.59 -17.53 -13.94
CA ALA A 37 12.93 -17.19 -15.21
C ALA A 37 11.55 -16.57 -14.97
N ALA A 38 10.75 -17.14 -14.07
CA ALA A 38 9.46 -16.60 -13.69
C ALA A 38 9.58 -15.22 -13.01
N GLU A 39 10.58 -15.04 -12.14
CA GLU A 39 10.86 -13.77 -11.48
C GLU A 39 11.20 -12.66 -12.50
N HIS A 40 12.11 -12.93 -13.44
CA HIS A 40 12.44 -11.95 -14.48
C HIS A 40 11.25 -11.62 -15.40
N LEU A 41 10.42 -12.63 -15.73
CA LEU A 41 9.20 -12.41 -16.51
C LEU A 41 8.20 -11.53 -15.75
N LEU A 42 7.97 -11.80 -14.47
CA LEU A 42 7.09 -11.00 -13.61
C LEU A 42 7.62 -9.58 -13.41
N LEU A 43 8.92 -9.41 -13.20
CA LEU A 43 9.56 -8.09 -13.12
C LEU A 43 9.48 -7.33 -14.45
N GLY A 44 9.63 -8.01 -15.58
CA GLY A 44 9.44 -7.44 -16.92
C GLY A 44 8.00 -6.98 -17.16
N LEU A 45 7.02 -7.79 -16.75
CA LEU A 45 5.61 -7.43 -16.85
C LEU A 45 5.27 -6.25 -15.92
N ALA A 46 5.77 -6.26 -14.69
CA ALA A 46 5.59 -5.17 -13.74
C ALA A 46 6.19 -3.85 -14.26
N THR A 47 7.40 -3.89 -14.81
CA THR A 47 8.04 -2.70 -15.41
C THR A 47 7.31 -2.23 -16.66
N GLY A 48 6.84 -3.12 -17.53
CA GLY A 48 6.01 -2.77 -18.69
C GLY A 48 4.67 -2.13 -18.30
N PHE A 49 4.01 -2.66 -17.27
CA PHE A 49 2.80 -2.06 -16.70
C PHE A 49 3.08 -0.65 -16.15
N LEU A 50 4.17 -0.48 -15.38
CA LEU A 50 4.56 0.83 -14.87
C LEU A 50 4.84 1.85 -15.97
N VAL A 51 5.49 1.45 -17.07
CA VAL A 51 5.71 2.33 -18.23
C VAL A 51 4.37 2.74 -18.86
N THR A 52 3.45 1.78 -19.02
CA THR A 52 2.12 2.03 -19.59
C THR A 52 1.32 2.99 -18.73
N VAL A 53 1.25 2.75 -17.41
CA VAL A 53 0.61 3.64 -16.44
C VAL A 53 1.25 5.03 -16.47
N THR A 54 2.58 5.10 -16.47
CA THR A 54 3.31 6.38 -16.52
C THR A 54 2.94 7.18 -17.76
N TRP A 55 2.82 6.54 -18.92
CA TRP A 55 2.39 7.23 -20.14
C TRP A 55 0.92 7.65 -20.11
N PHE A 56 0.01 6.71 -19.87
CA PHE A 56 -1.43 6.95 -20.06
C PHE A 56 -2.10 7.66 -18.90
N GLU A 57 -1.62 7.49 -17.66
CA GLU A 57 -2.23 8.12 -16.48
C GLU A 57 -1.52 9.40 -16.04
N PHE A 58 -0.25 9.59 -16.43
CA PHE A 58 0.55 10.74 -16.01
C PHE A 58 1.02 11.60 -17.18
N LEU A 59 1.94 11.13 -18.02
CA LEU A 59 2.56 11.97 -19.05
C LEU A 59 1.55 12.52 -20.04
N ARG A 60 0.66 11.66 -20.57
CA ARG A 60 -0.32 12.08 -21.57
C ARG A 60 -1.34 13.08 -21.00
N PRO A 61 -2.14 12.74 -19.98
CA PRO A 61 -3.22 13.62 -19.51
C PRO A 61 -2.73 14.82 -18.69
N LYS A 62 -1.60 14.70 -17.96
CA LYS A 62 -1.14 15.77 -17.06
C LYS A 62 -0.09 16.69 -17.67
N TRP A 63 0.60 16.25 -18.73
CA TRP A 63 1.66 17.04 -19.35
C TRP A 63 1.42 17.30 -20.84
N TRP A 64 1.27 16.26 -21.67
CA TRP A 64 1.17 16.41 -23.12
C TRP A 64 -0.12 17.11 -23.57
N GLU A 65 -1.29 16.64 -23.10
CA GLU A 65 -2.58 17.21 -23.48
C GLU A 65 -2.74 18.67 -23.03
N PRO A 66 -2.42 19.05 -21.77
CA PRO A 66 -2.45 20.45 -21.34
C PRO A 66 -1.47 21.34 -22.11
N LEU A 67 -0.27 20.83 -22.44
CA LEU A 67 0.71 21.58 -23.24
C LEU A 67 0.20 21.80 -24.68
N ALA A 68 -0.34 20.76 -25.31
CA ALA A 68 -0.88 20.85 -26.67
C ALA A 68 -2.10 21.79 -26.74
N GLN A 69 -2.99 21.74 -25.74
CA GLN A 69 -4.15 22.64 -25.65
C GLN A 69 -3.74 24.10 -25.37
N SER A 70 -2.76 24.32 -24.48
CA SER A 70 -2.25 25.67 -24.20
C SER A 70 -1.56 26.28 -25.42
N TRP A 71 -0.86 25.44 -26.20
CA TRP A 71 -0.23 25.84 -27.45
C TRP A 71 -1.25 26.27 -28.52
N THR A 72 -2.32 25.50 -28.70
CA THR A 72 -3.36 25.83 -29.69
C THR A 72 -4.25 27.00 -29.24
N ALA A 73 -4.47 27.16 -27.93
CA ALA A 73 -5.23 28.27 -27.35
C ALA A 73 -4.45 29.61 -27.31
N GLY A 74 -3.14 29.60 -27.59
CA GLY A 74 -2.29 30.79 -27.48
C GLY A 74 -2.04 31.24 -26.03
N ASP A 75 -2.27 30.36 -25.04
CA ASP A 75 -1.98 30.64 -23.64
C ASP A 75 -0.48 30.41 -23.36
N GLY A 76 0.28 31.50 -23.38
CA GLY A 76 1.72 31.48 -23.10
C GLY A 76 2.05 30.95 -21.69
N GLY A 77 1.14 31.08 -20.72
CA GLY A 77 1.34 30.60 -19.35
C GLY A 77 1.37 29.07 -19.29
N GLY A 78 0.37 28.42 -19.87
CA GLY A 78 0.30 26.96 -19.92
C GLY A 78 1.46 26.33 -20.70
N VAL A 79 1.86 26.94 -21.83
CA VAL A 79 3.02 26.50 -22.61
C VAL A 79 4.32 26.61 -21.80
N PHE A 80 4.52 27.73 -21.07
CA PHE A 80 5.70 27.92 -20.24
C PHE A 80 5.80 26.85 -19.14
N VAL A 81 4.70 26.56 -18.44
CA VAL A 81 4.69 25.54 -17.39
C VAL A 81 4.99 24.14 -17.95
N GLY A 82 4.41 23.79 -19.10
CA GLY A 82 4.66 22.50 -19.73
C GLY A 82 6.10 22.34 -20.25
N LEU A 83 6.71 23.42 -20.76
CA LEU A 83 8.14 23.43 -21.11
C LEU A 83 9.05 23.35 -19.89
N LEU A 84 8.70 24.04 -18.80
CA LEU A 84 9.44 23.96 -17.53
C LEU A 84 9.38 22.54 -16.95
N ALA A 85 8.24 21.86 -17.04
CA ALA A 85 8.14 20.45 -16.65
C ALA A 85 9.03 19.56 -17.52
N LEU A 86 9.11 19.79 -18.83
CA LEU A 86 9.99 19.06 -19.73
C LEU A 86 11.47 19.31 -19.41
N THR A 87 11.87 20.56 -19.11
CA THR A 87 13.26 20.86 -18.76
C THR A 87 13.65 20.20 -17.44
N LEU A 88 12.78 20.21 -16.42
CA LEU A 88 12.99 19.46 -15.18
C LEU A 88 13.04 17.94 -15.43
N GLY A 89 12.23 17.41 -16.34
CA GLY A 89 12.30 16.00 -16.76
C GLY A 89 13.63 15.65 -17.42
N LEU A 90 14.14 16.50 -18.30
CA LEU A 90 15.47 16.33 -18.92
C LEU A 90 16.60 16.39 -17.88
N CYS A 91 16.46 17.24 -16.86
CA CYS A 91 17.43 17.34 -15.77
C CYS A 91 17.61 16.02 -15.01
N TRP A 92 16.60 15.14 -14.99
CA TRP A 92 16.69 13.81 -14.39
C TRP A 92 17.74 12.92 -15.07
N TYR A 93 17.93 13.06 -16.39
CA TYR A 93 18.96 12.34 -17.16
C TYR A 93 20.38 12.83 -16.84
N GLY A 94 20.54 13.87 -16.02
CA GLY A 94 21.83 14.31 -15.48
C GLY A 94 22.59 13.22 -14.70
N VAL A 95 21.91 12.14 -14.29
CA VAL A 95 22.49 10.94 -13.66
C VAL A 95 23.61 10.32 -14.50
N TYR A 96 23.47 10.32 -15.83
CA TYR A 96 24.39 9.58 -16.70
C TYR A 96 25.78 10.24 -16.83
N HIS A 97 25.92 11.52 -16.44
CA HIS A 97 27.17 12.26 -16.55
C HIS A 97 27.57 12.89 -15.22
N LYS A 98 28.77 12.56 -14.72
CA LYS A 98 29.33 13.08 -13.46
C LYS A 98 29.35 14.61 -13.35
N LYS A 99 29.47 15.34 -14.48
CA LYS A 99 29.47 16.82 -14.51
C LYS A 99 28.07 17.43 -14.33
N THR A 100 27.02 16.72 -14.72
CA THR A 100 25.62 17.20 -14.70
C THR A 100 24.83 16.62 -13.52
N GLU A 101 25.48 15.87 -12.63
CA GLU A 101 24.87 15.23 -11.46
C GLU A 101 24.17 16.24 -10.51
N TRP A 102 24.68 17.47 -10.43
CA TRP A 102 24.06 18.52 -9.62
C TRP A 102 22.64 18.88 -10.08
N LEU A 103 22.36 18.71 -11.37
CA LEU A 103 21.07 19.01 -11.98
C LEU A 103 20.00 18.01 -11.52
N MET A 104 20.38 16.74 -11.39
CA MET A 104 19.51 15.70 -10.82
C MET A 104 19.19 15.97 -9.35
N ARG A 105 20.14 16.48 -8.56
CA ARG A 105 19.90 16.82 -7.13
C ARG A 105 18.79 17.85 -6.96
N LEU A 106 18.69 18.83 -7.87
CA LEU A 106 17.59 19.80 -7.86
C LEU A 106 16.24 19.12 -8.12
N VAL A 107 16.15 18.26 -9.13
CA VAL A 107 14.90 17.55 -9.44
C VAL A 107 14.51 16.61 -8.29
N LEU A 108 15.48 15.88 -7.72
CA LEU A 108 15.25 15.05 -6.53
C LEU A 108 14.75 15.87 -5.34
N GLY A 109 15.32 17.04 -5.09
CA GLY A 109 14.88 17.94 -4.01
C GLY A 109 13.41 18.35 -4.19
N VAL A 110 13.00 18.71 -5.41
CA VAL A 110 11.61 19.05 -5.73
C VAL A 110 10.68 17.85 -5.55
N VAL A 111 11.06 16.68 -6.07
CA VAL A 111 10.24 15.45 -5.98
C VAL A 111 10.11 14.97 -4.53
N ILE A 112 11.19 15.00 -3.75
CA ILE A 112 11.19 14.62 -2.34
C ILE A 112 10.40 15.65 -1.51
N GLY A 113 10.56 16.94 -1.78
CA GLY A 113 9.78 17.99 -1.10
C GLY A 113 8.28 17.85 -1.35
N ALA A 114 7.88 17.65 -2.62
CA ALA A 114 6.48 17.44 -2.99
C ALA A 114 5.91 16.15 -2.40
N SER A 115 6.66 15.05 -2.46
CA SER A 115 6.22 13.76 -1.90
C SER A 115 6.16 13.77 -0.37
N ALA A 116 7.09 14.46 0.31
CA ALA A 116 7.02 14.68 1.75
C ALA A 116 5.80 15.51 2.15
N GLY A 117 5.47 16.56 1.40
CA GLY A 117 4.25 17.35 1.62
C GLY A 117 2.98 16.51 1.48
N GLN A 118 2.90 15.68 0.43
CA GLN A 118 1.78 14.75 0.27
C GLN A 118 1.73 13.69 1.37
N ALA A 119 2.88 13.11 1.75
CA ALA A 119 2.96 12.12 2.81
C ALA A 119 2.46 12.71 4.14
N LEU A 120 2.86 13.92 4.50
CA LEU A 120 2.35 14.63 5.67
C LEU A 120 0.84 14.81 5.59
N ARG A 121 0.32 15.35 4.49
CA ARG A 121 -1.13 15.53 4.29
C ARG A 121 -1.89 14.21 4.43
N ASN A 122 -1.39 13.15 3.83
CA ASN A 122 -2.00 11.82 3.87
C ASN A 122 -1.96 11.26 5.29
N GLN A 123 -0.85 11.42 5.99
CA GLN A 123 -0.72 10.99 7.38
C GLN A 123 -1.71 11.72 8.29
N PHE A 124 -1.81 13.04 8.16
CA PHE A 124 -2.81 13.83 8.88
C PHE A 124 -4.23 13.36 8.54
N THR A 125 -4.55 13.17 7.26
CA THR A 125 -5.91 12.78 6.83
C THR A 125 -6.28 11.38 7.32
N GLN A 126 -5.34 10.43 7.36
CA GLN A 126 -5.61 9.07 7.83
C GLN A 126 -5.60 8.94 9.36
N GLN A 127 -4.76 9.71 10.07
CA GLN A 127 -4.69 9.63 11.52
C GLN A 127 -5.73 10.51 12.25
N MET A 128 -6.17 11.61 11.63
CA MET A 128 -7.13 12.52 12.27
C MET A 128 -8.46 11.84 12.66
N PRO A 129 -9.07 10.98 11.84
CA PRO A 129 -10.28 10.24 12.23
C PRO A 129 -10.05 9.30 13.41
N VAL A 130 -8.87 8.69 13.50
CA VAL A 130 -8.49 7.81 14.62
C VAL A 130 -8.37 8.64 15.90
N LEU A 131 -7.71 9.80 15.84
CA LEU A 131 -7.64 10.73 16.97
C LEU A 131 -9.03 11.23 17.39
N ALA A 132 -9.86 11.64 16.44
CA ALA A 132 -11.23 12.09 16.71
C ALA A 132 -12.08 10.97 17.35
N SER A 133 -11.86 9.70 16.94
CA SER A 133 -12.55 8.56 17.53
C SER A 133 -12.16 8.30 18.99
N THR A 134 -10.97 8.73 19.42
CA THR A 134 -10.54 8.71 20.83
C THR A 134 -11.34 9.66 21.72
N PHE A 135 -11.87 10.75 21.16
CA PHE A 135 -12.68 11.72 21.91
C PHE A 135 -14.18 11.37 21.98
N ARG A 136 -14.58 10.14 21.61
CA ARG A 136 -15.99 9.71 21.72
C ARG A 136 -16.44 9.71 23.17
N SER A 137 -17.67 10.20 23.40
CA SER A 137 -18.32 10.17 24.72
C SER A 137 -18.36 8.73 25.26
N PRO A 138 -17.93 8.49 26.51
CA PRO A 138 -18.04 7.19 27.17
C PRO A 138 -19.48 6.69 27.29
N ILE A 139 -20.46 7.60 27.28
CA ILE A 139 -21.88 7.29 27.33
C ILE A 139 -22.46 7.53 25.93
N VAL A 140 -22.90 6.45 25.29
CA VAL A 140 -23.59 6.51 23.99
C VAL A 140 -25.08 6.62 24.26
N ILE A 141 -25.61 7.84 24.17
CA ILE A 141 -27.05 8.07 24.18
C ILE A 141 -27.49 8.09 22.72
N ARG A 142 -28.12 7.00 22.25
CA ARG A 142 -28.75 6.92 20.94
C ARG A 142 -30.22 6.60 21.16
N GLU A 143 -31.10 7.36 20.49
CA GLU A 143 -32.55 7.12 20.48
C GLU A 143 -33.20 7.02 21.88
N GLY A 144 -32.81 7.88 22.84
CA GLY A 144 -33.45 7.93 24.15
C GLY A 144 -33.26 6.68 25.02
N GLY A 145 -32.42 5.73 24.61
CA GLY A 145 -32.03 4.54 25.36
C GLY A 145 -30.52 4.49 25.62
N VAL A 146 -30.14 4.00 26.79
CA VAL A 146 -28.73 3.71 27.09
C VAL A 146 -28.40 2.31 26.58
N HIS A 147 -27.67 2.23 25.47
CA HIS A 147 -27.09 0.96 25.04
C HIS A 147 -25.89 0.63 25.94
N ALA A 148 -26.13 -0.16 26.98
CA ALA A 148 -25.13 -0.51 27.99
C ALA A 148 -23.89 -1.22 27.40
N GLY A 149 -24.08 -2.06 26.37
CA GLY A 149 -22.98 -2.79 25.71
C GLY A 149 -21.99 -1.86 24.99
N GLN A 150 -22.50 -0.95 24.14
CA GLN A 150 -21.65 0.00 23.41
C GLN A 150 -21.00 1.04 24.34
N SER A 151 -21.68 1.40 25.44
CA SER A 151 -21.11 2.28 26.45
C SER A 151 -19.96 1.59 27.20
N LEU A 152 -20.08 0.29 27.50
CA LEU A 152 -19.00 -0.49 28.11
C LEU A 152 -17.77 -0.58 27.21
N GLU A 153 -17.96 -0.85 25.91
CA GLU A 153 -16.86 -0.89 24.93
C GLU A 153 -16.11 0.45 24.86
N ASN A 154 -16.83 1.57 24.80
CA ASN A 154 -16.23 2.90 24.78
C ASN A 154 -15.46 3.20 26.08
N VAL A 155 -15.97 2.78 27.24
CA VAL A 155 -15.27 2.93 28.53
C VAL A 155 -14.00 2.09 28.56
N ILE A 156 -14.05 0.83 28.11
CA ILE A 156 -12.87 -0.04 28.03
C ILE A 156 -11.82 0.59 27.10
N PHE A 157 -12.24 1.10 25.94
CA PHE A 157 -11.35 1.77 24.99
C PHE A 157 -10.72 3.02 25.59
N LEU A 158 -11.49 3.87 26.28
CA LEU A 158 -10.97 5.05 26.97
C LEU A 158 -9.91 4.67 28.03
N VAL A 159 -10.19 3.64 28.83
CA VAL A 159 -9.25 3.13 29.84
C VAL A 159 -8.00 2.56 29.18
N ALA A 160 -8.14 1.82 28.07
CA ALA A 160 -7.00 1.31 27.31
C ALA A 160 -6.13 2.46 26.78
N VAL A 161 -6.71 3.47 26.14
CA VAL A 161 -5.96 4.64 25.62
C VAL A 161 -5.29 5.41 26.76
N ALA A 162 -6.01 5.69 27.85
CA ALA A 162 -5.45 6.39 28.99
C ALA A 162 -4.27 5.62 29.62
N THR A 163 -4.41 4.32 29.84
CA THR A 163 -3.34 3.48 30.41
C THR A 163 -2.13 3.37 29.48
N VAL A 164 -2.32 3.31 28.16
CA VAL A 164 -1.23 3.30 27.17
C VAL A 164 -0.52 4.67 27.10
N LEU A 165 -1.25 5.78 27.12
CA LEU A 165 -0.64 7.12 27.18
C LEU A 165 0.20 7.28 28.46
N LEU A 166 -0.32 6.84 29.61
CA LEU A 166 0.43 6.84 30.87
C LEU A 166 1.64 5.90 30.84
N TYR A 167 1.59 4.80 30.07
CA TYR A 167 2.73 3.92 29.87
C TYR A 167 3.90 4.62 29.15
N PHE A 168 3.62 5.45 28.15
CA PHE A 168 4.64 6.23 27.41
C PHE A 168 5.00 7.57 28.07
N PHE A 169 4.31 7.96 29.12
CA PHE A 169 4.56 9.23 29.78
C PHE A 169 5.79 9.13 30.71
N PHE A 170 6.96 9.55 30.22
CA PHE A 170 8.23 9.42 30.95
C PHE A 170 8.61 10.64 31.82
N THR A 171 7.79 11.70 31.86
CA THR A 171 8.15 12.99 32.48
C THR A 171 8.20 12.96 34.02
N PHE A 172 7.51 12.04 34.69
CA PHE A 172 7.49 11.95 36.17
C PHE A 172 8.11 10.66 36.69
N LYS A 173 8.73 10.70 37.88
CA LYS A 173 9.16 9.49 38.61
C LYS A 173 7.95 8.67 39.03
N GLN A 174 7.77 7.51 38.41
CA GLN A 174 6.64 6.61 38.60
C GLN A 174 7.00 5.46 39.56
N ASP A 175 7.41 5.77 40.79
CA ASP A 175 7.90 4.74 41.73
C ASP A 175 6.80 4.11 42.60
N SER A 176 5.58 4.66 42.58
CA SER A 176 4.49 4.14 43.41
C SER A 176 3.90 2.82 42.87
N PRO A 177 3.38 1.94 43.75
CA PRO A 177 2.80 0.65 43.34
C PRO A 177 1.58 0.80 42.42
N ARG A 178 0.80 1.89 42.56
CA ARG A 178 -0.34 2.20 41.66
C ARG A 178 0.12 2.48 40.23
N TRP A 179 1.23 3.22 40.07
CA TRP A 179 1.83 3.49 38.76
C TRP A 179 2.38 2.22 38.09
N ARG A 180 2.85 1.25 38.87
CA ARG A 180 3.30 -0.06 38.34
C ARG A 180 2.14 -0.87 37.75
N LEU A 181 0.97 -0.84 38.38
CA LEU A 181 -0.23 -1.51 37.87
C LEU A 181 -0.70 -0.89 36.54
N ILE A 182 -0.87 0.43 36.50
CA ILE A 182 -1.31 1.17 35.30
C ILE A 182 -0.38 0.88 34.11
N ARG A 183 0.94 0.90 34.32
CA ARG A 183 1.91 0.55 33.27
C ARG A 183 1.83 -0.90 32.82
N SER A 184 1.56 -1.83 33.74
CA SER A 184 1.44 -3.24 33.39
C SER A 184 0.20 -3.48 32.51
N VAL A 185 -0.91 -2.81 32.81
CA VAL A 185 -2.14 -2.83 32.00
C VAL A 185 -1.91 -2.15 30.65
N GLY A 186 -1.27 -0.97 30.61
CA GLY A 186 -0.92 -0.31 29.36
C GLY A 186 -0.02 -1.16 28.46
N ARG A 187 0.99 -1.83 29.04
CA ARG A 187 1.84 -2.79 28.32
C ARG A 187 1.06 -3.98 27.76
N PHE A 188 0.10 -4.50 28.53
CA PHE A 188 -0.78 -5.58 28.07
C PHE A 188 -1.58 -5.13 26.83
N TRP A 189 -2.22 -3.96 26.88
CA TRP A 189 -2.93 -3.40 25.73
C TRP A 189 -2.03 -3.21 24.51
N LEU A 190 -0.79 -2.76 24.70
CA LEU A 190 0.19 -2.66 23.62
C LEU A 190 0.54 -4.01 23.01
N MET A 191 0.75 -5.05 23.85
CA MET A 191 1.01 -6.40 23.36
C MET A 191 -0.15 -6.96 22.55
N VAL A 192 -1.40 -6.72 22.99
CA VAL A 192 -2.59 -7.11 22.22
C VAL A 192 -2.64 -6.39 20.88
N GLY A 193 -2.42 -5.06 20.86
CA GLY A 193 -2.39 -4.28 19.62
C GLY A 193 -1.31 -4.72 18.65
N PHE A 194 -0.06 -4.86 19.12
CA PHE A 194 1.04 -5.36 18.29
C PHE A 194 0.81 -6.79 17.81
N GLY A 195 0.22 -7.64 18.65
CA GLY A 195 -0.17 -9.00 18.29
C GLY A 195 -1.18 -9.03 17.14
N ALA A 196 -2.20 -8.15 17.19
CA ALA A 196 -3.17 -8.02 16.10
C ALA A 196 -2.53 -7.53 14.80
N TYR A 197 -1.62 -6.53 14.86
CA TYR A 197 -0.88 -6.06 13.68
C TYR A 197 0.00 -7.16 13.08
N PHE A 198 0.75 -7.88 13.90
CA PHE A 198 1.57 -9.01 13.46
C PHE A 198 0.70 -10.11 12.83
N GLY A 199 -0.42 -10.47 13.47
CA GLY A 199 -1.38 -11.43 12.95
C GLY A 199 -1.94 -11.03 11.59
N ASN A 200 -2.29 -9.75 11.40
CA ASN A 200 -2.76 -9.23 10.13
C ASN A 200 -1.71 -9.40 9.00
N THR A 201 -0.43 -9.20 9.29
CA THR A 201 0.63 -9.40 8.27
C THR A 201 0.79 -10.87 7.88
N ILE A 202 0.69 -11.80 8.85
CA ILE A 202 0.72 -13.24 8.56
C ILE A 202 -0.52 -13.63 7.74
N MET A 203 -1.70 -13.18 8.16
CA MET A 203 -2.96 -13.45 7.48
C MET A 203 -2.92 -12.97 6.02
N THR A 204 -2.39 -11.77 5.77
CA THR A 204 -2.27 -11.24 4.40
C THR A 204 -1.39 -12.14 3.52
N ARG A 205 -0.24 -12.60 4.04
CA ARG A 205 0.64 -13.52 3.31
C ARG A 205 0.00 -14.88 3.07
N LEU A 206 -0.68 -15.42 4.09
CA LEU A 206 -1.39 -16.69 4.00
C LEU A 206 -2.57 -16.59 3.01
N ALA A 207 -3.31 -15.48 3.00
CA ALA A 207 -4.42 -15.25 2.08
C ALA A 207 -3.95 -15.31 0.62
N VAL A 208 -2.88 -14.58 0.28
CA VAL A 208 -2.29 -14.64 -1.07
C VAL A 208 -1.82 -16.06 -1.40
N PHE A 209 -1.22 -16.78 -0.44
CA PHE A 209 -0.80 -18.16 -0.67
C PHE A 209 -2.00 -19.10 -0.92
N ILE A 210 -3.05 -19.00 -0.11
CA ILE A 210 -4.29 -19.79 -0.25
C ILE A 210 -4.93 -19.52 -1.60
N GLU A 211 -5.02 -18.26 -2.05
CA GLU A 211 -5.54 -17.93 -3.37
C GLU A 211 -4.76 -18.62 -4.49
N ARG A 212 -3.43 -18.72 -4.39
CA ARG A 212 -2.62 -19.42 -5.40
C ARG A 212 -2.81 -20.93 -5.36
N VAL A 213 -2.91 -21.53 -4.17
CA VAL A 213 -3.19 -22.97 -4.05
C VAL A 213 -4.61 -23.28 -4.53
N TRP A 214 -5.58 -22.43 -4.20
CA TRP A 214 -6.97 -22.58 -4.61
C TRP A 214 -7.12 -22.51 -6.13
N PHE A 215 -6.43 -21.57 -6.79
CA PHE A 215 -6.37 -21.48 -8.25
C PHE A 215 -5.81 -22.77 -8.88
N VAL A 216 -4.69 -23.29 -8.37
CA VAL A 216 -4.10 -24.52 -8.91
C VAL A 216 -5.03 -25.73 -8.71
N VAL A 217 -5.64 -25.87 -7.54
CA VAL A 217 -6.46 -27.04 -7.20
C VAL A 217 -7.87 -26.97 -7.81
N ASN A 218 -8.56 -25.84 -7.69
CA ASN A 218 -9.95 -25.74 -8.12
C ASN A 218 -10.07 -25.28 -9.56
N ASP A 219 -9.49 -24.15 -9.91
CA ASP A 219 -9.67 -23.59 -11.25
C ASP A 219 -8.94 -24.42 -12.30
N PHE A 220 -7.71 -24.85 -12.01
CA PHE A 220 -6.91 -25.60 -12.96
C PHE A 220 -7.19 -27.12 -12.93
N PHE A 221 -7.06 -27.82 -11.79
CA PHE A 221 -7.28 -29.29 -11.76
C PHE A 221 -8.76 -29.69 -11.86
N LEU A 222 -9.69 -29.02 -11.15
CA LEU A 222 -11.11 -29.37 -11.23
C LEU A 222 -11.78 -28.82 -12.50
N GLY A 223 -11.32 -27.67 -13.00
CA GLY A 223 -11.72 -27.15 -14.32
C GLY A 223 -11.27 -28.05 -15.48
N PHE A 224 -10.17 -28.79 -15.32
CA PHE A 224 -9.71 -29.77 -16.32
C PHE A 224 -10.53 -31.07 -16.33
N THR A 225 -11.12 -31.45 -15.21
CA THR A 225 -11.88 -32.71 -15.05
C THR A 225 -13.38 -32.56 -15.32
N ARG A 226 -13.87 -31.33 -15.52
CA ARG A 226 -15.25 -31.01 -15.92
C ARG A 226 -15.32 -30.60 -17.39
#